data_AF-A0AAU9LRA0-F1
#
_entry.id   AF-A0AAU9LRA0-F1
#
_cell.length_a   1.000
_cell.length_b   1.000
_cell.length_c   1.000
_cell.angle_alpha   90.00
_cell.angle_beta   90.00
_cell.angle_gamma   90.00
#
_symmetry.space_group_name_H-M   'P 1'
#
loop_
_entity.id
_entity.type
_entity.pdbx_description
1 polymer ?
#
loop_
_entity_poly.entity_id
_entity_poly.type
_entity_poly.pdbx_seq_one_letter_code
_entity_poly.pdbx_strand_id
1 'polypeptide(L)'
;MPNLYGVMVLLVVEILMVKVHVGMAVDCNIVKLLPCYPFIQDPTLPAPSPDSECCNNLHMEEHCLCDFAKNPIVGPYLDNPGIKKVANACSVTIPDPKTCH
;
A
#
# COMPACT_ATOMS: atom_id res chain seq x y z
N MET A 1 16.83 19.74 -40.70
CA MET A 1 17.31 18.44 -40.17
C MET A 1 17.83 18.70 -38.78
N PRO A 2 17.13 18.24 -37.71
CA PRO A 2 17.57 18.51 -36.36
C PRO A 2 18.99 17.96 -36.19
N ASN A 3 19.88 18.79 -35.64
CA ASN A 3 21.26 18.37 -35.38
C ASN A 3 21.23 17.18 -34.41
N LEU A 4 22.25 16.31 -34.50
CA LEU A 4 22.32 15.10 -33.68
C LEU A 4 22.21 15.42 -32.18
N TYR A 5 22.70 16.59 -31.78
CA TYR A 5 22.58 17.13 -30.43
C TYR A 5 21.13 17.43 -30.00
N GLY A 6 20.32 18.04 -30.87
CA GLY A 6 18.92 18.35 -30.60
C GLY A 6 18.05 17.12 -30.50
N VAL A 7 18.35 16.08 -31.30
CA VAL A 7 17.70 14.76 -31.17
C VAL A 7 18.04 14.12 -29.82
N MET A 8 19.31 14.18 -29.39
CA MET A 8 19.73 13.66 -28.08
C MET A 8 19.08 14.38 -26.90
N VAL A 9 18.94 15.71 -26.96
CA VAL A 9 18.28 16.48 -25.89
C VAL A 9 16.80 16.14 -25.79
N LEU A 10 16.10 16.02 -26.92
CA LEU A 10 14.67 15.66 -26.94
C LEU A 10 14.43 14.26 -26.35
N LEU A 11 15.25 13.27 -26.71
CA LEU A 11 15.17 11.92 -26.16
C LEU A 11 15.42 11.90 -24.64
N VAL A 12 16.43 12.65 -24.16
CA VAL A 12 16.72 12.76 -22.73
C VAL A 12 15.55 13.41 -21.98
N VAL A 13 14.92 14.44 -22.54
CA VAL A 13 13.76 15.09 -21.93
C VAL A 13 12.55 14.16 -21.85
N GLU A 14 12.23 13.40 -22.90
CA GLU A 14 11.14 12.42 -22.85
C GLU A 14 11.38 11.32 -21.80
N ILE A 15 12.61 10.80 -21.71
CA ILE A 15 12.99 9.80 -20.70
C ILE A 15 12.85 10.36 -19.28
N LEU A 16 13.24 11.62 -19.07
CA LEU A 16 13.12 12.29 -17.77
C LEU A 16 11.65 12.50 -17.37
N MET A 17 10.77 12.83 -18.32
CA MET A 17 9.34 13.04 -18.08
C MET A 17 8.60 11.73 -17.73
N VAL A 18 8.98 10.60 -18.35
CA VAL A 18 8.49 9.26 -17.96
C VAL A 18 8.91 8.91 -16.53
N LYS A 19 10.14 9.26 -16.14
CA LYS A 19 10.66 9.02 -14.78
C LYS A 19 9.93 9.82 -13.70
N VAL A 20 9.41 11.00 -14.03
CA VAL A 20 8.67 11.88 -13.11
C VAL A 20 7.20 11.45 -12.95
N HIS A 21 6.60 10.82 -13.97
CA HIS A 21 5.28 10.18 -13.84
C HIS A 21 5.30 8.86 -13.09
N VAL A 22 6.47 8.21 -12.95
CA VAL A 22 6.75 7.20 -11.92
C VAL A 22 7.20 7.91 -10.64
N GLY A 23 6.37 8.87 -10.19
CA GLY A 23 6.60 9.58 -8.95
C GLY A 23 6.62 8.62 -7.77
N MET A 24 7.53 8.83 -6.82
CA MET A 24 7.38 8.36 -5.43
C MET A 24 6.88 6.91 -5.29
N ALA A 25 7.50 5.94 -5.98
CA ALA A 25 7.22 4.54 -5.71
C ALA A 25 7.76 4.21 -4.29
N VAL A 26 6.99 4.57 -3.26
CA VAL A 26 7.08 3.94 -1.97
C VAL A 26 6.71 2.50 -2.24
N ASP A 27 7.72 1.63 -2.20
CA ASP A 27 7.55 0.22 -2.52
C ASP A 27 6.58 -0.37 -1.50
N CYS A 28 5.39 -0.77 -1.96
CA CYS A 28 4.35 -1.34 -1.12
C CYS A 28 4.84 -2.65 -0.53
N ASN A 29 4.99 -2.69 0.79
CA ASN A 29 5.59 -3.82 1.47
C ASN A 29 4.70 -4.37 2.56
N ILE A 30 3.88 -5.37 2.19
CA ILE A 30 2.97 -6.06 3.09
C ILE A 30 3.67 -6.70 4.30
N VAL A 31 4.98 -6.98 4.21
CA VAL A 31 5.77 -7.53 5.34
C VAL A 31 5.83 -6.54 6.51
N LYS A 32 5.72 -5.23 6.26
CA LYS A 32 5.62 -4.24 7.35
C LYS A 32 4.36 -4.38 8.19
N LEU A 33 3.33 -5.09 7.70
CA LEU A 33 2.10 -5.38 8.43
C LEU A 33 2.18 -6.65 9.29
N LEU A 34 3.31 -7.37 9.28
CA LEU A 34 3.52 -8.53 10.16
C LEU A 34 3.26 -8.26 11.65
N PRO A 35 3.57 -7.07 12.23
CA PRO A 35 3.21 -6.77 13.62
C PRO A 35 1.70 -6.84 13.91
N CYS A 36 0.84 -6.76 12.89
CA CYS A 36 -0.61 -6.94 13.04
C CYS A 36 -1.05 -8.42 13.09
N TYR A 37 -0.20 -9.34 12.65
CA TYR A 37 -0.54 -10.75 12.48
C TYR A 37 -1.07 -11.43 13.76
N PRO A 38 -0.52 -11.21 14.97
CA PRO A 38 -1.06 -11.83 16.19
C PRO A 38 -2.54 -11.49 16.43
N PHE A 39 -2.93 -10.24 16.20
CA PHE A 39 -4.31 -9.77 16.39
C PHE A 39 -5.29 -10.29 15.33
N ILE A 40 -4.77 -10.58 14.14
CA ILE A 40 -5.51 -11.18 13.03
C ILE A 40 -5.72 -12.67 13.27
N GLN A 41 -4.66 -13.39 13.66
CA GLN A 41 -4.68 -14.83 13.87
C GLN A 41 -5.55 -15.24 15.06
N ASP A 42 -5.43 -14.50 16.18
CA ASP A 42 -6.21 -14.77 17.39
C ASP A 42 -7.20 -13.63 17.67
N PRO A 43 -8.48 -13.79 17.29
CA PRO A 43 -9.50 -12.77 17.52
C PRO A 43 -9.80 -12.57 19.01
N THR A 44 -9.42 -13.49 19.90
CA THR A 44 -9.63 -13.39 21.36
C THR A 44 -8.65 -12.45 22.05
N LEU A 45 -7.50 -12.15 21.42
CA LEU A 45 -6.57 -11.15 21.93
C LEU A 45 -7.22 -9.75 21.93
N PRO A 46 -6.88 -8.89 22.92
CA PRO A 46 -7.24 -7.47 22.88
C PRO A 46 -6.82 -6.85 21.54
N ALA A 47 -7.59 -5.88 21.05
CA ALA A 47 -7.24 -5.15 19.84
C ALA A 47 -5.88 -4.41 20.01
N PRO A 48 -5.13 -4.16 18.92
CA PRO A 48 -3.90 -3.37 19.00
C PRO A 48 -4.21 -1.97 19.54
N SER A 49 -3.27 -1.39 20.30
CA SER A 49 -3.37 0.01 20.71
C SER A 49 -3.16 0.93 19.50
N PRO A 50 -3.78 2.13 19.45
CA PRO A 50 -3.62 3.05 18.32
C PRO A 50 -2.18 3.48 18.04
N ASP A 51 -1.32 3.50 19.06
CA ASP A 51 0.10 3.86 19.00
C ASP A 51 1.05 2.66 18.78
N SER A 52 0.49 1.45 18.65
CA SER A 52 1.27 0.23 18.42
C SER A 52 2.02 0.25 17.07
N GLU A 53 3.10 -0.53 16.98
CA GLU A 53 3.83 -0.73 15.72
C GLU A 53 2.92 -1.23 14.59
N CYS A 54 1.93 -2.07 14.91
CA CYS A 54 0.92 -2.51 13.95
C CYS A 54 0.17 -1.33 13.32
N CYS A 55 -0.41 -0.44 14.13
CA CYS A 55 -1.18 0.69 13.61
C CYS A 55 -0.27 1.71 12.90
N ASN A 56 0.92 1.98 13.44
CA ASN A 56 1.88 2.88 12.81
C ASN A 56 2.27 2.40 11.41
N ASN A 57 2.60 1.11 11.25
CA ASN A 57 2.95 0.55 9.94
C ASN A 57 1.74 0.49 9.01
N LEU A 58 0.54 0.20 9.53
CA LEU A 58 -0.68 0.19 8.73
C LEU A 58 -0.99 1.57 8.14
N HIS A 59 -0.81 2.65 8.91
CA HIS A 59 -0.94 4.02 8.41
C HIS A 59 0.14 4.40 7.39
N MET A 60 1.38 3.93 7.59
CA MET A 60 2.45 4.17 6.59
C MET A 60 2.12 3.53 5.25
N GLU A 61 1.48 2.36 5.25
CA GLU A 61 1.08 1.63 4.05
C GLU A 61 -0.35 1.98 3.58
N GLU A 62 -0.99 3.02 4.11
CA GLU A 62 -2.39 3.34 3.78
C GLU A 62 -2.61 3.55 2.27
N HIS A 63 -1.64 4.21 1.62
CA HIS A 63 -1.61 4.42 0.18
C HIS A 63 -1.48 3.12 -0.65
N CYS A 64 -1.01 2.03 -0.04
CA CYS A 64 -0.82 0.72 -0.66
C CYS A 64 -1.99 -0.25 -0.41
N LEU A 65 -2.93 0.09 0.47
CA LEU A 65 -3.99 -0.84 0.87
C LEU A 65 -4.86 -1.27 -0.33
N CYS A 66 -5.08 -0.38 -1.29
CA CYS A 66 -5.80 -0.73 -2.52
C CYS A 66 -5.07 -1.79 -3.36
N ASP A 67 -3.74 -1.72 -3.45
CA ASP A 67 -2.94 -2.71 -4.18
C ASP A 67 -2.94 -4.06 -3.44
N PHE A 68 -2.86 -4.04 -2.11
CA PHE A 68 -3.02 -5.25 -1.30
C PHE A 68 -4.42 -5.84 -1.44
N ALA A 69 -5.46 -5.00 -1.50
CA ALA A 69 -6.84 -5.44 -1.67
C ALA A 69 -7.10 -6.07 -3.04
N LYS A 70 -6.50 -5.52 -4.10
CA LYS A 70 -6.55 -6.07 -5.47
C LYS A 70 -5.71 -7.34 -5.63
N ASN A 71 -4.76 -7.61 -4.75
CA ASN A 71 -3.91 -8.79 -4.84
C ASN A 71 -4.76 -10.08 -4.69
N PRO A 72 -4.72 -11.02 -5.64
CA PRO A 72 -5.56 -12.22 -5.62
C PRO A 72 -5.24 -13.18 -4.46
N ILE A 73 -4.06 -13.07 -3.86
CA ILE A 73 -3.66 -13.86 -2.68
C ILE A 73 -4.20 -13.20 -1.41
N VAL A 74 -4.20 -11.88 -1.29
CA VAL A 74 -4.55 -11.16 -0.05
C VAL A 74 -6.02 -10.75 -0.01
N GLY A 75 -6.55 -10.23 -1.12
CA GLY A 75 -7.92 -9.73 -1.26
C GLY A 75 -9.01 -10.65 -0.73
N PRO A 76 -8.98 -11.98 -0.98
CA PRO A 76 -9.97 -12.91 -0.44
C PRO A 76 -10.05 -12.96 1.09
N TYR A 77 -9.02 -12.50 1.80
CA TYR A 77 -8.95 -12.54 3.26
C TYR A 77 -9.43 -11.27 3.94
N LEU A 78 -9.71 -10.17 3.21
CA LEU A 78 -10.09 -8.88 3.80
C LEU A 78 -11.32 -8.93 4.70
N ASP A 79 -12.22 -9.91 4.47
CA ASP A 79 -13.44 -10.09 5.28
C ASP A 79 -13.18 -10.75 6.66
N ASN A 80 -11.94 -11.17 6.92
CA ASN A 80 -11.53 -11.81 8.17
C ASN A 80 -11.85 -10.92 9.39
N PRO A 81 -12.46 -11.48 10.46
CA PRO A 81 -12.88 -10.70 11.63
C PRO A 81 -11.70 -10.07 12.39
N GLY A 82 -10.54 -10.71 12.39
CA GLY A 82 -9.30 -10.18 12.95
C GLY A 82 -8.78 -8.97 12.15
N ILE A 83 -8.86 -9.00 10.82
CA ILE A 83 -8.53 -7.84 9.96
C ILE A 83 -9.47 -6.68 10.25
N LYS A 84 -10.79 -6.93 10.32
CA LYS A 84 -11.78 -5.89 10.69
C LYS A 84 -11.52 -5.30 12.07
N LYS A 85 -11.15 -6.14 13.05
CA LYS A 85 -10.78 -5.71 14.39
C LYS A 85 -9.58 -4.76 14.37
N VAL A 86 -8.51 -5.13 13.66
CA VAL A 86 -7.30 -4.30 13.52
C VAL A 86 -7.63 -2.98 12.81
N ALA A 87 -8.34 -3.04 11.69
CA ALA A 87 -8.72 -1.85 10.92
C ALA A 87 -9.52 -0.85 11.77
N ASN A 88 -10.52 -1.33 12.52
CA ASN A 88 -11.31 -0.49 13.44
C ASN A 88 -10.44 0.11 14.55
N ALA A 89 -9.55 -0.67 15.16
CA ALA A 89 -8.70 -0.21 16.26
C ALA A 89 -7.69 0.85 15.81
N CYS A 90 -7.14 0.70 14.61
CA CYS A 90 -6.22 1.65 14.00
C CYS A 90 -6.94 2.78 13.23
N SER A 91 -8.27 2.84 13.22
CA SER A 91 -9.03 3.84 12.44
C SER A 91 -8.70 3.87 10.93
N VAL A 92 -8.46 2.70 10.34
CA VAL A 92 -8.16 2.52 8.92
C VAL A 92 -9.36 1.87 8.22
N THR A 93 -9.72 2.37 7.04
CA THR A 93 -10.81 1.78 6.24
C THR A 93 -10.28 0.63 5.40
N ILE A 94 -10.94 -0.54 5.47
CA ILE A 94 -10.64 -1.66 4.57
C ILE A 94 -11.12 -1.28 3.16
N PRO A 95 -10.24 -1.26 2.14
CA PRO A 95 -10.65 -0.90 0.78
C PRO A 95 -11.53 -1.98 0.16
N ASP A 96 -12.54 -1.57 -0.62
CA ASP A 96 -13.22 -2.47 -1.55
C ASP A 96 -12.39 -2.54 -2.84
N PRO A 97 -11.86 -3.72 -3.22
CA PRO A 97 -11.07 -3.90 -4.44
C PRO A 97 -11.75 -3.37 -5.70
N LYS A 98 -13.09 -3.37 -5.76
CA LYS A 98 -13.88 -2.89 -6.90
C LYS A 98 -13.92 -1.37 -7.01
N THR A 99 -13.69 -0.66 -5.90
CA THR A 99 -13.71 0.81 -5.82
C THR A 99 -12.32 1.42 -5.86
N CYS A 100 -11.27 0.61 -5.72
CA CYS A 100 -9.90 1.03 -5.91
C CYS A 100 -9.63 1.29 -7.39
N HIS A 101 -9.32 2.53 -7.77
CA HIS A 101 -8.99 2.94 -9.14
C HIS A 101 -7.53 2.67 -9.45
#